data_AF-B9TAD7-F1
#
_entry.id   AF-B9TAD7-F1
#
_cell.length_a   1.000
_cell.length_b   1.000
_cell.length_c   1.000
_cell.angle_alpha   90.00
_cell.angle_beta   90.00
_cell.angle_gamma   90.00
#
_symmetry.space_group_name_H-M   'P 1'
#
loop_
_entity.id
_entity.type
_entity.pdbx_description
1 polymer ?
#
loop_
_entity_poly.entity_id
_entity_poly.type
_entity_poly.pdbx_seq_one_letter_code
_entity_poly.pdbx_strand_id
1 'polypeptide(L)'
;MGCVINRVHKTRNHHEENDMNHKFGLGLLVLIAGLSACDKQASTTGAAGESTAGASASGEAIKFVKTQDGSPLEIKAELFDSPAAKEFLATGKNPYVGKEDAIAQGKKTFQLYSCTQCHGPDAGGQVGPALTGPNYNYAKDATNKGMFETVWNGTNGGMGAKGKGLMDPSDPNNGISPDELLKVIAWIRSHGSLTGNEEAAS
;
A
#
# COMPACT_ATOMS: atom_id res chain seq x y z
N MET A 1 6.99 -26.77 65.64
CA MET A 1 7.71 -27.25 64.44
C MET A 1 7.97 -26.06 63.53
N GLY A 2 9.27 -25.82 63.20
CA GLY A 2 9.90 -24.87 62.23
C GLY A 2 9.15 -23.59 61.82
N CYS A 3 9.52 -22.36 62.19
CA CYS A 3 10.81 -21.63 62.09
C CYS A 3 11.24 -21.28 60.64
N VAL A 4 10.99 -20.01 60.26
CA VAL A 4 11.90 -19.06 59.56
C VAL A 4 12.24 -19.43 58.09
N ILE A 5 12.19 -18.54 57.07
CA ILE A 5 13.03 -17.35 56.87
C ILE A 5 12.46 -16.45 55.75
N ASN A 6 12.41 -15.15 56.03
CA ASN A 6 12.47 -14.06 55.07
C ASN A 6 13.95 -13.83 54.67
N ARG A 7 14.30 -13.64 53.40
CA ARG A 7 15.57 -12.98 53.02
C ARG A 7 15.56 -12.41 51.60
N VAL A 8 15.45 -11.09 51.56
CA VAL A 8 16.00 -10.14 50.58
C VAL A 8 17.48 -10.44 50.29
N HIS A 9 17.94 -10.35 49.03
CA HIS A 9 19.25 -9.81 48.59
C HIS A 9 19.32 -9.99 47.07
N LYS A 10 19.30 -8.93 46.26
CA LYS A 10 20.37 -7.95 46.02
C LYS A 10 21.53 -8.54 45.19
N THR A 11 21.67 -7.94 44.00
CA THR A 11 22.87 -7.78 43.14
C THR A 11 23.56 -9.01 42.59
N ARG A 12 23.68 -9.05 41.26
CA ARG A 12 25.00 -9.01 40.61
C ARG A 12 24.85 -8.52 39.16
N ASN A 13 25.35 -7.32 38.93
CA ASN A 13 25.92 -6.93 37.65
C ASN A 13 27.16 -7.80 37.44
N HIS A 14 27.27 -8.44 36.28
CA HIS A 14 28.55 -8.81 35.71
C HIS A 14 28.59 -8.26 34.28
N HIS A 15 29.40 -7.21 34.20
CA HIS A 15 30.10 -6.71 33.03
C HIS A 15 30.91 -7.86 32.43
N GLU A 16 30.80 -8.13 31.14
CA GLU A 16 31.91 -8.72 30.40
C GLU A 16 31.92 -8.14 28.99
N GLU A 17 32.90 -7.27 28.79
CA GLU A 17 33.26 -6.66 27.52
C GLU A 17 33.94 -7.71 26.66
N ASN A 18 33.70 -7.67 25.35
CA ASN A 18 34.59 -8.34 24.41
C ASN A 18 34.90 -7.37 23.27
N ASP A 19 35.85 -6.50 23.56
CA ASP A 19 36.65 -5.78 22.59
C ASP A 19 37.70 -6.75 22.00
N MET A 20 37.73 -6.89 20.68
CA MET A 20 38.97 -7.23 19.97
C MET A 20 38.90 -6.71 18.53
N ASN A 21 39.28 -5.45 18.42
CA ASN A 21 39.84 -4.88 17.21
C ASN A 21 41.13 -5.61 16.79
N HIS A 22 41.43 -5.46 15.49
CA HIS A 22 42.75 -5.44 14.87
C HIS A 22 43.31 -6.74 14.25
N LYS A 23 43.36 -6.76 12.91
CA LYS A 23 44.62 -6.95 12.17
C LYS A 23 44.55 -6.58 10.68
N PHE A 24 45.48 -5.68 10.37
CA PHE A 24 46.00 -5.19 9.09
C PHE A 24 46.24 -6.21 7.95
N GLY A 25 46.14 -5.69 6.71
CA GLY A 25 46.80 -6.14 5.48
C GLY A 25 46.00 -5.64 4.27
N LEU A 26 46.27 -4.48 3.64
CA LEU A 26 47.44 -3.96 2.90
C LEU A 26 47.96 -4.88 1.78
N GLY A 27 47.77 -4.42 0.53
CA GLY A 27 48.40 -4.92 -0.72
C GLY A 27 47.35 -5.49 -1.69
N LEU A 28 47.20 -5.08 -2.95
CA LEU A 28 48.17 -4.54 -3.90
C LEU A 28 47.43 -3.81 -5.05
N LEU A 29 48.02 -2.69 -5.48
CA LEU A 29 47.69 -1.90 -6.68
C LEU A 29 47.60 -2.74 -7.97
N VAL A 30 46.63 -2.40 -8.84
CA VAL A 30 46.85 -2.38 -10.29
C VAL A 30 46.30 -1.08 -10.86
N LEU A 31 47.24 -0.17 -11.15
CA LEU A 31 47.11 0.99 -12.03
C LEU A 31 47.16 0.50 -13.49
N ILE A 32 46.15 0.81 -14.30
CA ILE A 32 46.35 0.97 -15.75
C ILE A 32 45.67 2.27 -16.17
N ALA A 33 46.52 3.25 -16.48
CA ALA A 33 46.16 4.46 -17.20
C ALA A 33 46.11 4.17 -18.71
N GLY A 34 45.11 4.71 -19.39
CA GLY A 34 45.02 4.75 -20.84
C GLY A 34 44.29 6.03 -21.25
N LEU A 35 45.07 7.06 -21.58
CA LEU A 35 44.63 8.34 -22.12
C LEU A 35 44.48 8.20 -23.64
N SER A 36 43.36 8.63 -24.23
CA SER A 36 43.32 9.04 -25.64
C SER A 36 42.14 9.96 -25.95
N ALA A 37 42.48 11.26 -26.01
CA ALA A 37 42.10 12.31 -26.97
C ALA A 37 40.63 12.63 -27.36
N CYS A 38 40.35 13.94 -27.34
CA CYS A 38 39.32 14.71 -28.07
C CYS A 38 39.31 14.38 -29.58
N ASP A 39 38.29 14.62 -30.41
CA ASP A 39 37.51 15.85 -30.62
C ASP A 39 36.28 15.58 -31.54
N LYS A 40 35.42 16.60 -31.67
CA LYS A 40 34.15 16.77 -32.43
C LYS A 40 33.89 15.99 -33.73
N GLN A 41 32.64 15.54 -33.90
CA GLN A 41 31.64 16.10 -34.87
C GLN A 41 30.28 15.42 -34.68
N ALA A 42 29.26 16.16 -34.25
CA ALA A 42 28.23 16.76 -35.12
C ALA A 42 27.20 15.75 -35.67
N SER A 43 26.03 15.74 -35.06
CA SER A 43 24.74 15.56 -35.74
C SER A 43 23.67 16.22 -34.89
N THR A 44 23.43 17.49 -35.19
CA THR A 44 22.21 18.23 -34.86
C THR A 44 21.05 17.71 -35.71
N THR A 45 19.85 17.98 -35.19
CA THR A 45 18.55 17.96 -35.88
C THR A 45 17.88 16.58 -35.84
N GLY A 46 16.72 16.40 -35.23
CA GLY A 46 15.75 17.37 -34.73
C GLY A 46 14.35 16.84 -35.04
N ALA A 47 13.50 16.88 -34.02
CA ALA A 47 12.03 16.97 -34.02
C ALA A 47 11.59 16.48 -32.62
N ALA A 48 11.21 17.33 -31.67
CA ALA A 48 9.95 18.10 -31.65
C ALA A 48 8.77 17.16 -31.98
N GLY A 49 7.77 16.96 -31.13
CA GLY A 49 7.36 17.67 -29.94
C GLY A 49 5.99 17.12 -29.56
N GLU A 50 5.37 17.81 -28.61
CA GLU A 50 4.02 17.65 -28.11
C GLU A 50 3.67 16.44 -27.23
N SER A 51 3.59 16.76 -25.94
CA SER A 51 2.34 16.73 -25.16
C SER A 51 1.60 15.41 -24.99
N THR A 52 1.65 14.91 -23.76
CA THR A 52 0.48 15.17 -22.90
C THR A 52 0.96 15.69 -21.55
N ALA A 53 0.87 17.01 -21.39
CA ALA A 53 0.52 17.56 -20.10
C ALA A 53 -0.68 16.75 -19.59
N GLY A 54 -0.53 16.09 -18.45
CA GLY A 54 -1.63 15.40 -17.79
C GLY A 54 -2.77 16.41 -17.66
N ALA A 55 -3.85 16.15 -18.38
CA ALA A 55 -5.03 16.97 -18.34
C ALA A 55 -5.43 17.09 -16.87
N SER A 56 -5.37 18.32 -16.35
CA SER A 56 -6.09 18.67 -15.13
C SER A 56 -7.57 18.57 -15.47
N ALA A 57 -8.12 17.37 -15.35
CA ALA A 57 -9.55 17.18 -15.33
C ALA A 57 -10.05 17.82 -14.04
N SER A 58 -10.47 19.09 -14.12
CA SER A 58 -11.50 19.63 -13.23
C SER A 58 -12.82 18.93 -13.56
N GLY A 59 -12.86 17.61 -13.32
CA GLY A 59 -14.07 16.81 -13.29
C GLY A 59 -14.61 16.80 -11.86
N GLU A 60 -15.93 16.83 -11.72
CA GLU A 60 -16.60 16.60 -10.44
C GLU A 60 -16.04 15.31 -9.81
N ALA A 61 -15.68 15.38 -8.52
CA ALA A 61 -15.16 14.23 -7.79
C ALA A 61 -16.13 13.04 -7.90
N ILE A 62 -15.59 11.84 -8.07
CA ILE A 62 -16.42 10.64 -8.20
C ILE A 62 -17.24 10.43 -6.93
N LYS A 63 -18.51 10.06 -7.11
CA LYS A 63 -19.42 9.77 -5.99
C LYS A 63 -19.24 8.33 -5.55
N PHE A 64 -19.10 8.13 -4.24
CA PHE A 64 -19.02 6.80 -3.64
C PHE A 64 -20.39 6.32 -3.19
N VAL A 65 -20.62 5.00 -3.25
CA VAL A 65 -21.84 4.35 -2.77
C VAL A 65 -21.51 3.21 -1.83
N LYS A 66 -22.36 2.98 -0.83
CA LYS A 66 -22.22 1.86 0.09
C LYS A 66 -22.49 0.56 -0.64
N THR A 67 -21.67 -0.46 -0.36
CA THR A 67 -21.82 -1.79 -0.97
C THR A 67 -23.07 -2.54 -0.47
N GLN A 68 -23.65 -2.12 0.66
CA GLN A 68 -24.79 -2.80 1.29
C GLN A 68 -26.13 -2.52 0.60
N ASP A 69 -26.36 -1.27 0.19
CA ASP A 69 -27.66 -0.79 -0.29
C ASP A 69 -27.57 0.23 -1.45
N GLY A 70 -26.35 0.60 -1.88
CA GLY A 70 -26.15 1.60 -2.93
C GLY A 70 -26.42 3.04 -2.50
N SER A 71 -26.71 3.31 -1.23
CA SER A 71 -26.88 4.67 -0.73
C SER A 71 -25.57 5.47 -0.81
N PRO A 72 -25.61 6.81 -0.86
CA PRO A 72 -24.41 7.63 -0.90
C PRO A 72 -23.46 7.34 0.27
N LEU A 73 -22.16 7.23 -0.05
CA LEU A 73 -21.08 7.09 0.91
C LEU A 73 -20.28 8.39 0.91
N GLU A 74 -20.43 9.19 1.96
CA GLU A 74 -19.69 10.44 2.11
C GLU A 74 -18.32 10.18 2.75
N ILE A 75 -17.26 10.54 2.03
CA ILE A 75 -15.88 10.44 2.50
C ILE A 75 -15.30 11.84 2.48
N LYS A 76 -14.78 12.27 3.62
CA LYS A 76 -14.15 13.58 3.80
C LYS A 76 -13.03 13.77 2.77
N ALA A 77 -13.12 14.81 1.95
CA ALA A 77 -12.15 15.07 0.89
C ALA A 77 -10.73 15.30 1.44
N GLU A 78 -10.63 15.78 2.68
CA GLU A 78 -9.38 16.01 3.41
C GLU A 78 -8.60 14.71 3.66
N LEU A 79 -9.26 13.55 3.61
CA LEU A 79 -8.59 12.25 3.73
C LEU A 79 -7.82 11.88 2.45
N PHE A 80 -8.12 12.52 1.32
CA PHE A 80 -7.41 12.33 0.05
C PHE A 80 -6.28 13.36 -0.07
N ASP A 81 -5.29 13.25 0.80
CA ASP A 81 -4.19 14.21 0.94
C ASP A 81 -3.03 13.97 -0.03
N SER A 82 -2.80 12.71 -0.43
CA SER A 82 -1.76 12.32 -1.38
C SER A 82 -2.13 12.62 -2.85
N PRO A 83 -1.14 12.83 -3.75
CA PRO A 83 -1.41 13.00 -5.18
C PRO A 83 -2.20 11.83 -5.78
N ALA A 84 -1.85 10.60 -5.41
CA ALA A 84 -2.53 9.40 -5.88
C ALA A 84 -3.98 9.31 -5.38
N ALA A 85 -4.23 9.68 -4.13
CA ALA A 85 -5.58 9.70 -3.56
C ALA A 85 -6.45 10.75 -4.26
N LYS A 86 -5.90 11.93 -4.58
CA LYS A 86 -6.60 12.98 -5.33
C LYS A 86 -6.92 12.55 -6.77
N GLU A 87 -5.97 11.89 -7.44
CA GLU A 87 -6.21 11.34 -8.78
C GLU A 87 -7.31 10.28 -8.75
N PHE A 88 -7.31 9.40 -7.76
CA PHE A 88 -8.38 8.42 -7.57
C PHE A 88 -9.73 9.09 -7.29
N LEU A 89 -9.77 10.15 -6.48
CA LEU A 89 -11.00 10.91 -6.22
C LEU A 89 -11.53 11.62 -7.48
N ALA A 90 -10.65 11.99 -8.43
CA ALA A 90 -11.05 12.61 -9.68
C ALA A 90 -11.47 11.58 -10.75
N THR A 91 -10.87 10.38 -10.77
CA THR A 91 -10.97 9.46 -11.92
C THR A 91 -11.51 8.07 -11.59
N GLY A 92 -11.51 7.67 -10.31
CA GLY A 92 -11.75 6.29 -9.87
C GLY A 92 -10.63 5.31 -10.22
N LYS A 93 -9.55 5.76 -10.87
CA LYS A 93 -8.40 4.94 -11.25
C LYS A 93 -7.34 4.98 -10.15
N ASN A 94 -6.69 3.84 -9.93
CA ASN A 94 -5.65 3.68 -8.93
C ASN A 94 -4.26 3.74 -9.60
N PRO A 95 -3.49 4.82 -9.41
CA PRO A 95 -2.17 4.98 -10.04
C PRO A 95 -1.08 4.09 -9.41
N TYR A 96 -1.38 3.41 -8.29
CA TYR A 96 -0.44 2.48 -7.65
C TYR A 96 -0.41 1.09 -8.28
N VAL A 97 -1.36 0.76 -9.16
CA VAL A 97 -1.38 -0.55 -9.83
C VAL A 97 -0.09 -0.73 -10.63
N GLY A 98 0.61 -1.85 -10.39
CA GLY A 98 1.89 -2.17 -11.03
C GLY A 98 3.11 -1.43 -10.45
N LYS A 99 2.97 -0.67 -9.36
CA LYS A 99 4.11 0.01 -8.69
C LYS A 99 4.63 -0.84 -7.54
N GLU A 100 5.83 -1.39 -7.67
CA GLU A 100 6.41 -2.36 -6.72
C GLU A 100 6.47 -1.84 -5.28
N ASP A 101 6.91 -0.60 -5.06
CA ASP A 101 6.97 0.00 -3.73
C ASP A 101 5.58 0.12 -3.08
N ALA A 102 4.57 0.51 -3.87
CA ALA A 102 3.19 0.64 -3.40
C ALA A 102 2.57 -0.73 -3.11
N ILE A 103 2.85 -1.74 -3.94
CA ILE A 103 2.45 -3.14 -3.74
C ILE A 103 3.07 -3.69 -2.45
N ALA A 104 4.36 -3.43 -2.20
CA ALA A 104 5.04 -3.87 -0.99
C ALA A 104 4.45 -3.19 0.27
N GLN A 105 4.10 -1.90 0.19
CA GLN A 105 3.39 -1.20 1.27
C GLN A 105 1.98 -1.74 1.46
N GLY A 106 1.24 -1.98 0.37
CA GLY A 106 -0.09 -2.57 0.37
C GLY A 106 -0.15 -3.92 1.07
N LYS A 107 0.84 -4.79 0.83
CA LYS A 107 0.97 -6.08 1.53
C LYS A 107 1.09 -5.90 3.04
N LYS A 108 1.93 -4.96 3.49
CA LYS A 108 2.12 -4.68 4.93
C LYS A 108 0.82 -4.16 5.55
N THR A 109 0.14 -3.24 4.87
CA THR A 109 -1.15 -2.70 5.33
C THR A 109 -2.23 -3.78 5.37
N PHE A 110 -2.29 -4.67 4.38
CA PHE A 110 -3.24 -5.78 4.36
C PHE A 110 -3.08 -6.71 5.58
N GLN A 111 -1.83 -6.97 5.99
CA GLN A 111 -1.51 -7.72 7.20
C GLN A 111 -1.88 -6.93 8.48
N LEU A 112 -1.53 -5.64 8.53
CA LEU A 112 -1.77 -4.78 9.69
C LEU A 112 -3.26 -4.66 10.06
N TYR A 113 -4.13 -4.59 9.05
CA TYR A 113 -5.58 -4.48 9.24
C TYR A 113 -6.30 -5.85 9.35
N SER A 114 -5.52 -6.91 9.59
CA SER A 114 -5.98 -8.29 9.79
C SER A 114 -6.78 -8.87 8.62
N CYS A 115 -6.57 -8.37 7.40
CA CYS A 115 -7.27 -8.86 6.22
C CYS A 115 -6.89 -10.33 5.93
N THR A 116 -5.66 -10.72 6.25
CA THR A 116 -5.16 -12.09 6.10
C THR A 116 -5.93 -13.12 6.91
N GLN A 117 -6.51 -12.73 8.04
CA GLN A 117 -7.23 -13.64 8.93
C GLN A 117 -8.53 -14.17 8.29
N CYS A 118 -9.10 -13.40 7.36
CA CYS A 118 -10.32 -13.79 6.65
C CYS A 118 -10.05 -14.15 5.19
N HIS A 119 -9.19 -13.41 4.50
CA HIS A 119 -8.96 -13.56 3.07
C HIS A 119 -7.68 -14.33 2.72
N GLY A 120 -6.99 -14.89 3.73
CA GLY A 120 -5.75 -15.64 3.55
C GLY A 120 -4.52 -14.74 3.33
N PRO A 121 -3.31 -15.32 3.41
CA PRO A 121 -2.05 -14.56 3.34
C PRO A 121 -1.82 -13.85 2.00
N ASP A 122 -2.36 -14.41 0.91
CA ASP A 122 -2.21 -13.91 -0.46
C ASP A 122 -3.55 -13.45 -1.06
N ALA A 123 -4.53 -13.10 -0.21
CA ALA A 123 -5.87 -12.68 -0.60
C ALA A 123 -6.68 -13.70 -1.44
N GLY A 124 -6.23 -14.96 -1.50
CA GLY A 124 -6.88 -16.07 -2.22
C GLY A 124 -8.14 -16.64 -1.56
N GLY A 125 -8.54 -16.11 -0.40
CA GLY A 125 -9.71 -16.55 0.35
C GLY A 125 -9.38 -17.55 1.46
N GLN A 126 -10.18 -17.52 2.52
CA GLN A 126 -10.12 -18.49 3.62
C GLN A 126 -11.50 -18.58 4.30
N VAL A 127 -11.77 -17.71 5.27
CA VAL A 127 -13.10 -17.55 5.87
C VAL A 127 -13.96 -16.64 4.99
N GLY A 128 -13.36 -15.56 4.51
CA GLY A 128 -13.90 -14.69 3.47
C GLY A 128 -13.51 -15.14 2.07
N PRO A 129 -14.18 -14.62 1.03
CA PRO A 129 -13.93 -14.99 -0.36
C PRO A 129 -12.54 -14.56 -0.84
N ALA A 130 -12.10 -15.12 -1.96
CA ALA A 130 -10.94 -14.61 -2.69
C ALA A 130 -11.18 -13.17 -3.16
N LEU A 131 -10.14 -12.33 -3.10
CA LEU A 131 -10.20 -10.93 -3.54
C LEU A 131 -9.46 -10.68 -4.87
N THR A 132 -8.71 -11.68 -5.34
CA THR A 132 -7.85 -11.58 -6.53
C THR A 132 -8.61 -11.68 -7.86
N GLY A 133 -9.92 -11.95 -7.80
CA GLY A 133 -10.75 -12.18 -8.98
C GLY A 133 -10.47 -13.52 -9.67
N PRO A 134 -11.03 -13.74 -10.87
CA PRO A 134 -11.93 -12.83 -11.60
C PRO A 134 -13.39 -12.85 -11.10
N ASN A 135 -13.73 -13.83 -10.25
CA ASN A 135 -15.08 -13.98 -9.71
C ASN A 135 -15.20 -13.17 -8.40
N TYR A 136 -16.02 -12.12 -8.42
CA TYR A 136 -16.27 -11.28 -7.26
C TYR A 136 -17.71 -11.45 -6.76
N ASN A 137 -17.90 -11.43 -5.44
CA ASN A 137 -19.25 -11.47 -4.85
C ASN A 137 -20.03 -10.18 -5.16
N TYR A 138 -19.34 -9.05 -5.25
CA TYR A 138 -19.90 -7.78 -5.72
C TYR A 138 -19.26 -7.43 -7.06
N ALA A 139 -20.04 -7.39 -8.13
CA ALA A 139 -19.52 -7.15 -9.49
C ALA A 139 -18.69 -5.85 -9.61
N LYS A 140 -19.07 -4.82 -8.85
CA LYS A 140 -18.33 -3.54 -8.74
C LYS A 140 -16.88 -3.72 -8.28
N ASP A 141 -16.56 -4.76 -7.52
CA ASP A 141 -15.20 -5.03 -7.00
C ASP A 141 -14.21 -5.43 -8.11
N ALA A 142 -14.68 -5.64 -9.34
CA ALA A 142 -13.83 -5.68 -10.52
C ALA A 142 -13.12 -4.33 -10.76
N THR A 143 -13.69 -3.21 -10.33
CA THR A 143 -13.10 -1.87 -10.45
C THR A 143 -12.38 -1.45 -9.17
N ASN A 144 -11.41 -0.54 -9.27
CA ASN A 144 -10.74 0.02 -8.10
C ASN A 144 -11.69 0.87 -7.24
N LYS A 145 -12.60 1.63 -7.86
CA LYS A 145 -13.68 2.34 -7.15
C LYS A 145 -14.55 1.40 -6.34
N GLY A 146 -15.05 0.32 -6.94
CA GLY A 146 -15.97 -0.58 -6.26
C GLY A 146 -15.31 -1.33 -5.10
N MET A 147 -14.09 -1.83 -5.30
CA MET A 147 -13.34 -2.47 -4.21
C MET A 147 -13.03 -1.49 -3.09
N PHE A 148 -12.68 -0.24 -3.41
CA PHE A 148 -12.48 0.81 -2.41
C PHE A 148 -13.74 1.03 -1.57
N GLU A 149 -14.90 1.18 -2.19
CA GLU A 149 -16.18 1.36 -1.49
C GLU A 149 -16.52 0.19 -0.55
N THR A 150 -16.31 -1.04 -1.04
CA THR A 150 -16.54 -2.28 -0.29
C THR A 150 -15.64 -2.36 0.93
N VAL A 151 -14.35 -2.08 0.80
CA VAL A 151 -13.42 -2.12 1.93
C VAL A 151 -13.64 -0.95 2.88
N TRP A 152 -13.92 0.25 2.36
CA TRP A 152 -14.11 1.45 3.15
C TRP A 152 -15.29 1.32 4.10
N ASN A 153 -16.45 0.93 3.57
CA ASN A 153 -17.71 0.90 4.31
C ASN A 153 -18.07 -0.50 4.86
N GLY A 154 -17.43 -1.57 4.37
CA GLY A 154 -17.78 -2.93 4.72
C GLY A 154 -19.03 -3.45 3.99
N THR A 155 -19.46 -4.65 4.38
CA THR A 155 -20.48 -5.44 3.69
C THR A 155 -21.50 -6.03 4.67
N ASN A 156 -22.61 -6.56 4.13
CA ASN A 156 -23.54 -7.38 4.90
C ASN A 156 -23.04 -8.83 5.12
N GLY A 157 -21.89 -9.20 4.56
CA GLY A 157 -21.30 -10.53 4.64
C GLY A 157 -20.34 -10.74 5.82
N GLY A 158 -20.39 -9.88 6.83
CA GLY A 158 -19.53 -9.96 8.02
C GLY A 158 -18.17 -9.26 7.90
N MET A 159 -17.84 -8.65 6.76
CA MET A 159 -16.70 -7.74 6.65
C MET A 159 -17.09 -6.35 7.16
N GLY A 160 -16.61 -5.99 8.36
CA GLY A 160 -16.78 -4.64 8.91
C GLY A 160 -16.03 -3.56 8.11
N ALA A 161 -16.43 -2.31 8.29
CA ALA A 161 -15.79 -1.15 7.68
C ALA A 161 -14.30 -1.08 8.02
N LYS A 162 -13.47 -0.68 7.05
CA LYS A 162 -12.05 -0.44 7.29
C LYS A 162 -11.66 1.04 7.17
N GLY A 163 -12.49 1.87 6.56
CA GLY A 163 -12.23 3.30 6.34
C GLY A 163 -11.98 4.08 7.63
N LYS A 164 -11.06 5.05 7.57
CA LYS A 164 -10.79 5.95 8.68
C LYS A 164 -12.06 6.68 9.12
N GLY A 165 -12.37 6.57 10.42
CA GLY A 165 -13.58 7.12 11.04
C GLY A 165 -14.84 6.26 10.91
N LEU A 166 -14.76 5.11 10.23
CA LEU A 166 -15.84 4.11 10.17
C LEU A 166 -15.44 2.79 10.82
N MET A 167 -14.15 2.46 10.87
CA MET A 167 -13.65 1.20 11.44
C MET A 167 -13.98 1.06 12.94
N ASP A 168 -13.82 2.14 13.70
CA ASP A 168 -14.07 2.15 15.14
C ASP A 168 -15.02 3.31 15.48
N PRO A 169 -16.25 3.02 15.94
CA PRO A 169 -17.19 4.06 16.36
C PRO A 169 -16.70 4.91 17.54
N SER A 170 -15.71 4.44 18.28
CA SER A 170 -15.18 5.10 19.49
C SER A 170 -14.01 6.04 19.19
N ASP A 171 -13.35 5.89 18.04
CA ASP A 171 -12.22 6.73 17.62
C ASP A 171 -12.33 7.11 16.13
N PRO A 172 -12.68 8.37 15.82
CA PRO A 172 -12.83 8.82 14.43
C PRO A 172 -11.51 8.87 13.65
N ASN A 173 -10.35 8.74 14.31
CA ASN A 173 -9.04 8.73 13.66
C ASN A 173 -8.56 7.31 13.33
N ASN A 174 -9.21 6.28 13.87
CA ASN A 174 -8.86 4.90 13.61
C ASN A 174 -9.42 4.43 12.25
N GLY A 175 -8.71 3.50 11.60
CA GLY A 175 -9.01 2.98 10.27
C GLY A 175 -8.03 3.40 9.17
N ILE A 176 -8.19 2.80 8.00
CA ILE A 176 -7.30 2.95 6.85
C ILE A 176 -7.54 4.29 6.14
N SER A 177 -6.47 4.98 5.78
CA SER A 177 -6.58 6.16 4.92
C SER A 177 -6.85 5.77 3.45
N PRO A 178 -7.36 6.68 2.61
CA PRO A 178 -7.52 6.42 1.18
C PRO A 178 -6.21 6.01 0.50
N ASP A 179 -5.09 6.66 0.80
CA ASP A 179 -3.79 6.35 0.22
C ASP A 179 -3.32 4.92 0.55
N GLU A 180 -3.45 4.53 1.82
CA GLU A 180 -3.12 3.17 2.27
C GLU A 180 -4.04 2.13 1.64
N LEU A 181 -5.34 2.42 1.53
CA LEU A 181 -6.30 1.51 0.91
C LEU A 181 -6.00 1.32 -0.59
N LEU A 182 -5.63 2.39 -1.30
CA LEU A 182 -5.24 2.27 -2.71
C LEU A 182 -4.00 1.39 -2.89
N LYS A 183 -3.04 1.44 -1.96
CA LYS A 183 -1.88 0.53 -1.96
C LYS A 183 -2.29 -0.91 -1.70
N VAL A 184 -3.20 -1.15 -0.75
CA VAL A 184 -3.78 -2.48 -0.51
C VAL A 184 -4.44 -3.04 -1.76
N ILE A 185 -5.27 -2.22 -2.43
CA ILE A 185 -5.93 -2.61 -3.68
C ILE A 185 -4.88 -2.92 -4.75
N ALA A 186 -3.84 -2.09 -4.91
CA ALA A 186 -2.76 -2.35 -5.87
C ALA A 186 -2.06 -3.68 -5.60
N TRP A 187 -1.82 -4.03 -4.33
CA TRP A 187 -1.29 -5.33 -3.96
C TRP A 187 -2.25 -6.48 -4.33
N ILE A 188 -3.55 -6.36 -4.02
CA ILE A 188 -4.56 -7.37 -4.42
C ILE A 188 -4.57 -7.56 -5.94
N ARG A 189 -4.54 -6.46 -6.71
CA ARG A 189 -4.50 -6.51 -8.19
C ARG A 189 -3.23 -7.18 -8.72
N SER A 190 -2.12 -7.14 -8.01
CA SER A 190 -0.87 -7.76 -8.44
C SER A 190 -0.93 -9.30 -8.52
N HIS A 191 -1.93 -9.93 -7.89
CA HIS A 191 -2.15 -11.38 -7.96
C HIS A 191 -2.97 -11.82 -9.18
N GLY A 192 -3.66 -10.90 -9.86
CA GLY A 192 -4.56 -11.18 -10.96
C GLY A 192 -4.16 -10.49 -12.26
N SER A 193 -4.93 -10.73 -13.32
CA SER A 193 -4.74 -10.05 -14.62
C SER A 193 -5.55 -8.76 -14.75
N LEU A 194 -6.56 -8.57 -13.90
CA LEU A 194 -7.43 -7.38 -13.91
C LEU A 194 -6.77 -6.24 -13.12
N THR A 195 -6.65 -5.06 -13.72
CA THR A 195 -6.06 -3.91 -13.05
C THR A 195 -7.09 -3.11 -12.25
N GLY A 196 -8.36 -3.21 -12.62
CA GLY A 196 -9.47 -2.42 -12.09
C GLY A 196 -9.47 -0.96 -12.55
N ASN A 197 -8.59 -0.60 -13.47
CA ASN A 197 -8.47 0.72 -14.11
C ASN A 197 -9.13 0.76 -15.50
N GLU A 198 -9.62 -0.38 -15.98
CA GLU A 198 -10.41 -0.49 -17.19
C GLU A 198 -11.71 0.31 -17.04
N GLU A 199 -12.27 0.83 -18.13
CA GLU A 199 -13.61 1.42 -18.07
C GLU A 199 -14.58 0.41 -17.44
N ALA A 200 -15.36 0.86 -16.45
CA ALA A 200 -16.44 0.06 -15.92
C ALA A 200 -17.36 -0.30 -17.10
N ALA A 201 -17.45 -1.59 -17.43
CA ALA A 201 -18.43 -2.08 -18.38
C ALA A 201 -19.80 -1.62 -17.88
N SER A 202 -20.35 -0.63 -18.59
CA SER A 202 -21.58 0.06 -18.24
C SER A 202 -22.79 -0.82 -18.49
#